data_AF-A0A535S890-F1
#
_entry.id   AF-A0A535S890-F1
#
_cell.length_a   1.000
_cell.length_b   1.000
_cell.length_c   1.000
_cell.angle_alpha   90.00
_cell.angle_beta   90.00
_cell.angle_gamma   90.00
#
_symmetry.space_group_name_H-M   'P 1'
#
loop_
_entity.id
_entity.type
_entity.pdbx_description
1 polymer ?
#
loop_
_entity_poly.entity_id
_entity_poly.type
_entity_poly.pdbx_seq_one_letter_code
_entity_poly.pdbx_strand_id
1 'polypeptide(L)'
;MVGDELWQQASQQVHTWQEQGEEGLAIWDGSEWEKPESKASEDLCAVRSSKAKRLSHIKPGYYNPPTRPIVVPGLHWLAVVLVGRVASLGPPRLAAMRWWSSRGVHASFRRDEEGKLLLTLLQWGRMVVHVFDQGFAGAFWLGLLLALNL
;
A
#
# COMPACT_ATOMS: atom_id res chain seq x y z
N MET A 1 -3.10 -7.02 17.10
CA MET A 1 -3.94 -8.24 17.19
C MET A 1 -4.18 -8.86 15.81
N VAL A 2 -4.87 -8.23 14.84
CA VAL A 2 -4.99 -8.84 13.47
C VAL A 2 -3.74 -8.66 12.62
N GLY A 3 -3.10 -7.48 12.65
CA GLY A 3 -1.90 -7.21 11.86
C GLY A 3 -0.71 -8.12 12.24
N ASP A 4 -0.58 -8.43 13.52
CA ASP A 4 0.49 -9.28 14.04
C ASP A 4 0.32 -10.73 13.57
N GLU A 5 -0.91 -11.24 13.56
CA GLU A 5 -1.22 -12.58 13.04
C GLU A 5 -0.94 -12.71 11.55
N LEU A 6 -1.35 -11.71 10.75
CA LEU A 6 -1.07 -11.67 9.31
C LEU A 6 0.44 -11.66 9.03
N TRP A 7 1.18 -10.84 9.77
CA TRP A 7 2.63 -10.76 9.68
C TRP A 7 3.31 -12.08 10.03
N GLN A 8 2.89 -12.73 11.12
CA GLN A 8 3.42 -14.02 11.53
C GLN A 8 3.17 -15.11 10.49
N GLN A 9 1.97 -15.19 9.94
CA GLN A 9 1.63 -16.17 8.90
C GLN A 9 2.43 -15.94 7.62
N ALA A 10 2.58 -14.69 7.19
CA ALA A 10 3.38 -14.35 6.03
C ALA A 10 4.87 -14.66 6.27
N SER A 11 5.41 -14.35 7.45
CA SER A 11 6.79 -14.65 7.81
C SER A 11 7.06 -16.15 7.86
N GLN A 12 6.15 -16.93 8.43
CA GLN A 12 6.23 -18.39 8.41
C GLN A 12 6.27 -18.93 6.97
N GLN A 13 5.47 -18.36 6.08
CA GLN A 13 5.45 -18.75 4.67
C GLN A 13 6.78 -18.42 3.96
N VAL A 14 7.36 -17.24 4.23
CA VAL A 14 8.68 -16.86 3.69
C VAL A 14 9.76 -17.86 4.13
N HIS A 15 9.78 -18.23 5.41
CA HIS A 15 10.72 -19.23 5.91
C HIS A 15 10.52 -20.61 5.27
N THR A 16 9.27 -21.06 5.12
CA THR A 16 8.98 -22.32 4.42
C THR A 16 9.50 -22.31 2.97
N TRP A 17 9.34 -21.21 2.25
CA TRP A 17 9.88 -21.11 0.88
C TRP A 17 11.40 -21.08 0.87
N GLN A 18 12.03 -20.33 1.79
CA GLN A 18 13.48 -20.30 1.90
C GLN A 18 14.07 -21.69 2.16
N GLU A 19 13.47 -22.48 3.05
CA GLU A 19 13.87 -23.88 3.33
C GLU A 19 13.73 -24.79 2.11
N GLN A 20 12.79 -24.48 1.20
CA GLN A 20 12.59 -25.17 -0.07
C GLN A 20 13.51 -24.66 -1.19
N GLY A 21 14.36 -23.66 -0.92
CA GLY A 21 15.20 -23.01 -1.93
C GLY A 21 14.42 -22.08 -2.87
N GLU A 22 13.21 -21.70 -2.49
CA GLU A 22 12.29 -20.85 -3.25
C GLU A 22 12.28 -19.43 -2.69
N GLU A 23 11.93 -18.47 -3.54
CA GLU A 23 11.88 -17.05 -3.19
C GLU A 23 10.47 -16.49 -3.41
N GLY A 24 10.00 -15.69 -2.46
CA GLY A 24 8.71 -15.00 -2.56
C GLY A 24 8.83 -13.61 -3.18
N LEU A 25 7.72 -13.08 -3.69
CA LEU A 25 7.59 -11.68 -4.08
C LEU A 25 6.77 -10.94 -3.03
N ALA A 26 7.29 -9.82 -2.55
CA ALA A 26 6.58 -8.87 -1.70
C ALA A 26 6.05 -7.73 -2.56
N ILE A 27 4.76 -7.79 -2.94
CA ILE A 27 4.13 -6.80 -3.83
C ILE A 27 3.61 -5.64 -2.99
N TRP A 28 4.12 -4.45 -3.25
CA TRP A 28 3.70 -3.21 -2.60
C TRP A 28 2.64 -2.50 -3.43
N ASP A 29 1.51 -2.18 -2.79
CA ASP A 29 0.48 -1.35 -3.42
C ASP A 29 -0.25 -0.51 -2.38
N GLY A 30 -0.81 0.61 -2.80
CA GLY A 30 -1.54 1.52 -1.94
C GLY A 30 -2.59 2.31 -2.70
N SER A 31 -3.64 2.71 -2.00
CA SER A 31 -4.72 3.49 -2.58
C SER A 31 -5.47 4.25 -1.48
N GLU A 32 -6.66 4.73 -1.80
CA GLU A 32 -7.52 5.48 -0.92
C GLU A 32 -8.83 4.73 -0.69
N TRP A 33 -9.26 4.70 0.56
CA TRP A 33 -10.58 4.23 0.93
C TRP A 33 -11.55 5.41 0.97
N GLU A 34 -12.36 5.53 -0.07
CA GLU A 34 -13.35 6.58 -0.23
C GLU A 34 -14.59 6.33 0.63
N LYS A 35 -14.96 7.31 1.47
CA LYS A 35 -16.13 7.31 2.36
C LYS A 35 -16.95 8.60 2.24
N PRO A 36 -17.50 8.92 1.05
CA PRO A 36 -18.27 10.14 0.82
C PRO A 36 -19.50 10.30 1.72
N GLU A 37 -20.05 9.21 2.24
CA GLU A 37 -21.19 9.18 3.16
C GLU A 37 -20.83 9.67 4.58
N SER A 38 -19.55 9.66 4.96
CA SER A 38 -19.09 9.87 6.34
C SER A 38 -18.50 11.27 6.60
N LYS A 39 -19.18 12.32 6.13
CA LYS A 39 -18.67 13.71 6.18
C LYS A 39 -18.36 14.26 7.57
N ALA A 40 -19.04 13.76 8.61
CA ALA A 40 -18.87 14.22 9.98
C ALA A 40 -17.76 13.50 10.77
N SER A 41 -17.10 12.49 10.18
CA SER A 41 -16.04 11.76 10.89
C SER A 41 -14.78 12.61 11.00
N GLU A 42 -14.34 12.89 12.22
CA GLU A 42 -13.16 13.71 12.51
C GLU A 42 -11.86 13.04 12.03
N ASP A 43 -11.81 11.71 12.04
CA ASP A 43 -10.60 10.94 11.70
C ASP A 43 -10.38 10.75 10.20
N LEU A 44 -11.41 10.90 9.36
CA LEU A 44 -11.28 10.79 7.91
C LEU A 44 -10.64 12.05 7.31
N CYS A 45 -9.63 11.90 6.46
CA CYS A 45 -9.04 13.01 5.72
C CYS A 45 -9.67 13.19 4.33
N ALA A 46 -9.26 14.24 3.62
CA ALA A 46 -9.63 14.41 2.22
C ALA A 46 -8.74 13.51 1.33
N VAL A 47 -9.36 12.54 0.66
CA VAL A 47 -8.71 11.66 -0.32
C VAL A 47 -9.21 11.94 -1.72
N ARG A 48 -8.37 11.74 -2.74
CA ARG A 48 -8.79 11.90 -4.14
C ARG A 48 -9.76 10.79 -4.52
N SER A 49 -10.88 11.16 -5.14
CA SER A 49 -11.88 10.19 -5.60
C SER A 49 -11.63 9.80 -7.05
N SER A 50 -11.14 8.57 -7.25
CA SER A 50 -11.00 7.97 -8.57
C SER A 50 -12.39 7.68 -9.19
N LYS A 51 -13.35 7.32 -8.34
CA LYS A 51 -14.74 7.03 -8.73
C LYS A 51 -15.45 8.27 -9.25
N ALA A 52 -15.41 9.37 -8.51
CA ALA A 52 -16.01 10.63 -8.94
C ALA A 52 -15.33 11.18 -10.19
N LYS A 53 -13.99 11.09 -10.28
CA LYS A 53 -13.26 11.47 -11.49
C LYS A 53 -13.77 10.71 -12.71
N ARG A 54 -13.89 9.37 -12.62
CA ARG A 54 -14.42 8.55 -13.72
C ARG A 54 -15.86 8.90 -14.07
N LEU A 55 -16.71 9.13 -13.09
CA LEU A 55 -18.11 9.55 -13.32
C LEU A 55 -18.21 10.92 -13.98
N SER A 56 -17.22 11.80 -13.77
CA SER A 56 -17.16 13.11 -14.42
C SER A 56 -16.67 13.07 -15.88
N HIS A 57 -16.15 11.93 -16.36
CA HIS A 57 -15.75 11.74 -17.76
C HIS A 57 -16.97 11.52 -18.67
N ILE A 58 -17.77 12.57 -18.83
CA ILE A 58 -18.92 12.63 -19.73
C ILE A 58 -18.45 13.11 -21.11
N LYS A 59 -19.23 12.83 -22.16
CA LYS A 59 -18.96 13.25 -23.55
C LYS A 59 -18.58 14.74 -23.62
N PRO A 60 -17.48 15.10 -24.31
CA PRO A 60 -17.08 16.49 -24.50
C PRO A 60 -18.23 17.35 -25.03
N GLY A 61 -18.41 18.55 -24.46
CA GLY A 61 -19.47 19.49 -24.82
C GLY A 61 -20.81 19.31 -24.08
N TYR A 62 -21.02 18.20 -23.37
CA TYR A 62 -22.25 17.95 -22.59
C TYR A 62 -22.10 18.25 -21.10
N TYR A 63 -20.86 18.30 -20.62
CA TYR A 63 -20.54 18.57 -19.22
C TYR A 63 -19.14 19.17 -19.13
N ASN A 64 -18.97 20.12 -18.22
CA ASN A 64 -17.66 20.69 -17.90
C ASN A 64 -17.16 20.02 -16.62
N PRO A 65 -16.26 19.03 -16.71
CA PRO A 65 -15.76 18.36 -15.52
C PRO A 65 -14.98 19.32 -14.63
N PRO A 66 -14.96 19.08 -13.31
CA PRO A 66 -14.15 19.87 -12.39
C PRO A 66 -12.68 19.88 -12.84
N THR A 67 -12.08 21.07 -12.87
CA THR A 67 -10.66 21.24 -13.23
C THR A 67 -9.73 20.82 -12.08
N ARG A 68 -10.20 20.94 -10.84
CA ARG A 68 -9.49 20.50 -9.64
C ARG A 68 -9.81 19.04 -9.32
N PRO A 69 -8.89 18.30 -8.67
CA PRO A 69 -9.16 16.95 -8.20
C PRO A 69 -10.41 16.92 -7.32
N ILE A 70 -11.30 15.97 -7.58
CA ILE A 70 -12.45 15.70 -6.72
C ILE A 70 -11.94 14.96 -5.49
N VAL A 71 -12.27 15.47 -4.31
CA VAL A 71 -11.89 14.87 -3.03
C VAL A 71 -13.11 14.53 -2.18
N VAL A 72 -13.01 13.45 -1.42
CA VAL A 72 -14.06 12.95 -0.51
C VAL A 72 -13.42 12.58 0.84
N PRO A 73 -14.18 12.51 1.93
CA PRO A 73 -13.69 11.91 3.17
C PRO A 73 -13.19 10.48 2.93
N GLY A 74 -12.09 10.10 3.58
CA GLY A 74 -11.52 8.76 3.47
C GLY A 74 -10.22 8.58 4.23
N LEU A 75 -9.58 7.44 4.00
CA LEU A 75 -8.24 7.10 4.52
C LEU A 75 -7.31 6.71 3.38
N HIS A 76 -6.02 6.94 3.58
CA HIS A 76 -5.00 6.32 2.75
C HIS A 76 -4.68 4.94 3.31
N TRP A 77 -4.31 4.01 2.42
CA TRP A 77 -3.77 2.72 2.82
C TRP A 77 -2.58 2.31 1.96
N LEU A 78 -1.72 1.49 2.54
CA LEU A 78 -0.57 0.85 1.90
C LEU A 78 -0.49 -0.58 2.42
N ALA A 79 -0.31 -1.55 1.53
CA ALA A 79 -0.19 -2.95 1.90
C ALA A 79 0.97 -3.63 1.18
N VAL A 80 1.41 -4.74 1.77
CA VAL A 80 2.26 -5.72 1.09
C VAL A 80 1.54 -7.05 1.01
N VAL A 81 1.42 -7.56 -0.21
CA VAL A 81 0.93 -8.91 -0.49
C VAL A 81 2.11 -9.79 -0.85
N LEU A 82 2.31 -10.85 -0.07
CA LEU A 82 3.29 -11.89 -0.33
C LEU A 82 2.71 -12.90 -1.33
N VAL A 83 3.44 -13.18 -2.41
CA VAL A 83 3.07 -14.20 -3.40
C VAL A 83 4.26 -15.09 -3.73
N GLY A 84 4.00 -16.36 -4.02
CA GLY A 84 5.02 -17.25 -4.57
C GLY A 84 5.27 -16.95 -6.04
N ARG A 85 6.50 -17.19 -6.53
CA ARG A 85 6.85 -17.00 -7.94
C ARG A 85 6.12 -17.95 -8.90
N VAL A 86 5.64 -19.08 -8.39
CA VAL A 86 4.85 -20.07 -9.11
C VAL A 86 3.62 -20.47 -8.31
N ALA A 87 2.55 -20.86 -8.99
CA ALA A 87 1.26 -21.15 -8.36
C ALA A 87 1.30 -22.32 -7.35
N SER A 88 2.24 -23.26 -7.50
CA SER A 88 2.42 -24.39 -6.58
C SER A 88 2.90 -23.97 -5.18
N LEU A 89 3.42 -22.75 -5.02
CA LEU A 89 3.86 -22.20 -3.73
C LEU A 89 2.71 -21.68 -2.86
N GLY A 90 1.47 -21.79 -3.34
CA GLY A 90 0.26 -21.48 -2.58
C GLY A 90 -0.34 -20.11 -2.90
N PRO A 91 -1.45 -19.77 -2.22
CA PRO A 91 -2.19 -18.55 -2.49
C PRO A 91 -1.45 -17.29 -1.96
N PRO A 92 -1.75 -16.11 -2.52
CA PRO A 92 -1.32 -14.82 -1.98
C PRO A 92 -1.69 -14.63 -0.51
N ARG A 93 -0.82 -13.98 0.26
CA ARG A 93 -1.06 -13.63 1.67
C ARG A 93 -0.86 -12.15 1.89
N LEU A 94 -1.80 -11.51 2.61
CA LEU A 94 -1.59 -10.15 3.11
C LEU A 94 -0.56 -10.20 4.24
N ALA A 95 0.59 -9.57 4.05
CA ALA A 95 1.69 -9.59 5.01
C ALA A 95 1.58 -8.48 6.04
N ALA A 96 1.33 -7.26 5.56
CA ALA A 96 1.22 -6.09 6.39
C ALA A 96 0.37 -5.04 5.67
N MET A 97 -0.34 -4.23 6.45
CA MET A 97 -1.18 -3.16 5.95
C MET A 97 -1.13 -1.99 6.92
N ARG A 98 -1.06 -0.78 6.36
CA ARG A 98 -1.04 0.48 7.08
C ARG A 98 -2.16 1.36 6.57
N TRP A 99 -2.81 2.03 7.50
CA TRP A 99 -3.91 2.96 7.24
C TRP A 99 -3.60 4.26 7.93
N TRP A 100 -3.84 5.39 7.27
CA TRP A 100 -3.63 6.68 7.91
C TRP A 100 -4.55 7.77 7.38
N SER A 101 -4.73 8.76 8.23
CA SER A 101 -5.33 10.05 7.91
C SER A 101 -4.22 11.09 7.75
N SER A 102 -4.45 12.13 6.95
CA SER A 102 -3.55 13.29 6.89
C SER A 102 -3.95 14.42 7.84
N ARG A 103 -4.93 14.19 8.73
CA ARG A 103 -5.39 15.16 9.73
C ARG A 103 -5.66 14.52 11.08
N GLY A 104 -5.79 15.37 12.12
CA GLY A 104 -6.09 14.93 13.48
C GLY A 104 -4.85 14.41 14.23
N VAL A 105 -5.08 13.86 15.42
CA VAL A 105 -4.01 13.39 16.32
C VAL A 105 -3.28 12.16 15.79
N HIS A 106 -3.89 11.42 14.86
CA HIS A 106 -3.31 10.26 14.18
C HIS A 106 -2.84 10.59 12.76
N ALA A 107 -2.61 11.87 12.47
CA ALA A 107 -2.12 12.31 11.18
C ALA A 107 -0.76 11.66 10.87
N SER A 108 -0.62 11.18 9.64
CA SER A 108 0.63 10.71 9.08
C SER A 108 0.72 11.07 7.60
N PHE A 109 1.88 10.83 7.01
CA PHE A 109 2.13 11.09 5.60
C PHE A 109 2.59 9.82 4.91
N ARG A 110 2.34 9.76 3.60
CA ARG A 110 2.65 8.58 2.77
C ARG A 110 4.07 8.08 2.97
N ARG A 111 5.06 8.97 2.93
CA ARG A 111 6.49 8.60 3.07
C ARG A 111 6.82 8.02 4.44
N ASP A 112 6.18 8.51 5.49
CA ASP A 112 6.39 7.98 6.85
C ASP A 112 5.82 6.58 6.99
N GLU A 113 4.62 6.34 6.46
CA GLU A 113 3.99 5.02 6.48
C GLU A 113 4.72 4.01 5.57
N GLU A 114 5.21 4.43 4.40
CA GLU A 114 6.09 3.62 3.54
C GLU A 114 7.38 3.22 4.26
N GLY A 115 8.04 4.17 4.93
CA GLY A 115 9.26 3.91 5.70
C GLY A 115 9.03 2.96 6.88
N LYS A 116 7.96 3.17 7.66
CA LYS A 116 7.58 2.25 8.76
C LYS A 116 7.32 0.84 8.24
N LEU A 117 6.64 0.70 7.11
CA LEU A 117 6.38 -0.60 6.50
C LEU A 117 7.67 -1.26 6.00
N LEU A 118 8.59 -0.48 5.45
CA LEU A 118 9.88 -0.98 4.97
C LEU A 118 10.71 -1.52 6.13
N LEU A 119 10.76 -0.80 7.25
CA LEU A 119 11.44 -1.26 8.46
C LEU A 119 10.87 -2.58 8.98
N THR A 120 9.55 -2.79 8.91
CA THR A 120 8.94 -4.08 9.23
C THR A 120 9.45 -5.19 8.29
N LEU A 121 9.48 -4.92 6.99
CA LEU A 121 9.89 -5.92 5.99
C LEU A 121 11.39 -6.20 5.94
N LEU A 122 12.24 -5.33 6.48
CA LEU A 122 13.69 -5.60 6.58
C LEU A 122 14.01 -6.89 7.34
N GLN A 123 13.10 -7.35 8.21
CA GLN A 123 13.22 -8.65 8.88
C GLN A 123 13.26 -9.83 7.90
N TRP A 124 12.65 -9.69 6.72
CA TRP A 124 12.74 -10.69 5.66
C TRP A 124 14.03 -10.58 4.85
N GLY A 125 14.67 -9.41 4.84
CA GLY A 125 15.90 -9.15 4.10
C GLY A 125 15.79 -9.63 2.64
N ARG A 126 16.74 -10.46 2.22
CA ARG A 126 16.83 -11.01 0.86
C ARG A 126 16.07 -12.32 0.66
N MET A 127 15.21 -12.73 1.58
CA MET A 127 14.36 -13.91 1.40
C MET A 127 13.19 -13.66 0.44
N VAL A 128 12.94 -12.40 0.12
CA VAL A 128 11.90 -11.98 -0.81
C VAL A 128 12.44 -10.93 -1.78
N VAL A 129 11.83 -10.86 -2.96
CA VAL A 129 12.01 -9.74 -3.89
C VAL A 129 10.89 -8.73 -3.68
N HIS A 130 11.27 -7.50 -3.36
CA HIS A 130 10.32 -6.40 -3.26
C HIS A 130 9.92 -5.92 -4.65
N VAL A 131 8.61 -5.90 -4.93
CA VAL A 131 8.04 -5.43 -6.19
C VAL A 131 7.31 -4.13 -5.93
N PHE A 132 7.77 -3.07 -6.59
CA PHE A 132 7.21 -1.72 -6.48
C PHE A 132 6.70 -1.23 -7.84
N ASP A 133 5.69 -0.36 -7.82
CA ASP A 133 5.26 0.38 -9.02
C ASP A 133 6.11 1.64 -9.27
N GLN A 134 5.81 2.37 -10.35
CA GLN A 134 6.52 3.60 -10.70
C GLN A 134 6.42 4.71 -9.64
N GLY A 135 5.42 4.69 -8.75
CA GLY A 135 5.28 5.66 -7.66
C GLY A 135 6.42 5.59 -6.63
N PHE A 136 7.14 4.48 -6.61
CA PHE A 136 8.32 4.26 -5.78
C PHE A 136 9.64 4.53 -6.52
N ALA A 137 9.64 4.86 -7.81
CA ALA A 137 10.86 5.04 -8.61
C ALA A 137 11.60 6.38 -8.37
N GLY A 138 11.36 7.06 -7.23
CA GLY A 138 11.99 8.34 -6.90
C GLY A 138 13.39 8.18 -6.30
N ALA A 139 14.27 9.17 -6.51
CA ALA A 139 15.66 9.14 -6.01
C ALA A 139 15.78 8.87 -4.50
N PHE A 140 14.88 9.44 -3.69
CA PHE A 140 14.80 9.17 -2.25
C PHE A 140 14.60 7.68 -1.95
N TRP A 141 13.65 7.05 -2.63
CA TRP A 141 13.30 5.65 -2.39
C TRP A 141 14.38 4.70 -2.88
N LEU A 142 14.92 4.95 -4.08
CA LEU A 142 16.04 4.18 -4.62
C LEU A 142 17.28 4.28 -3.72
N GLY A 143 17.59 5.48 -3.21
CA GLY A 143 18.68 5.67 -2.26
C GLY A 143 18.48 4.90 -0.96
N LEU A 144 17.25 4.86 -0.45
CA LEU A 144 16.90 4.08 0.75
C LEU A 144 17.07 2.57 0.53
N LEU A 145 16.58 2.03 -0.59
CA LEU A 145 16.73 0.60 -0.91
C LEU A 145 18.21 0.20 -1.06
N LEU A 146 19.00 1.02 -1.78
CA LEU A 146 20.43 0.81 -1.94
C LEU A 146 21.17 0.83 -0.59
N ALA A 147 20.84 1.79 0.28
CA ALA A 147 21.45 1.89 1.62
C ALA A 147 21.12 0.70 2.52
N LEU A 148 19.95 0.07 2.32
CA LEU A 148 19.48 -1.09 3.07
C LEU A 148 19.84 -2.43 2.42
N ASN A 149 20.53 -2.40 1.27
CA ASN A 149 20.94 -3.57 0.50
C ASN A 149 19.76 -4.48 0.09
N LEU A 150 18.62 -3.86 -0.22
CA LEU A 150 17.42 -4.48 -0.79
C LEU A 150 17.37 -4.33 -2.31
#